data_AF-A0A356L6I6-F1
#
_entry.id   AF-A0A356L6I6-F1
#
_cell.length_a   1.000
_cell.length_b   1.000
_cell.length_c   1.000
_cell.angle_alpha   90.00
_cell.angle_beta   90.00
_cell.angle_gamma   90.00
#
_symmetry.space_group_name_H-M   'P 1'
#
loop_
_entity.id
_entity.type
_entity.pdbx_description
1 polymer ?
#
loop_
_entity_poly.entity_id
_entity_poly.type
_entity_poly.pdbx_seq_one_letter_code
_entity_poly.pdbx_strand_id
1 'polypeptide(L)'
;MANKNLSAAKRAKNDEFYTQYADIQKEVNAYLDYNPDVFRDKVILLPCDDPEWSNFTKFFAQNFERFGIKKLISTSYACAAKGKDACADYCPTLFEYNSEKFNKDKTETHGKIFTLTRDTNHNGRIDIDDLEWQYLDGDGDFRSDEIKKLRDTADIIVTNPPFSLFRQFLAWVIDSKKQFLIIGNKNCITYKEVFPLIKSNQLWVGTMPMGFDILFDVPDNVAKELIKKYKEGSKYRIINNKVKARASGIWFTNIEHGKRHKHITLMTMDDNIKFSKHIEIRNIGYQKYD
;
A
#
# COMPACT_ATOMS: atom_id res chain seq x y z
N MET A 1 19.42 25.04 -15.39
CA MET A 1 20.01 23.73 -15.02
C MET A 1 19.45 23.34 -13.66
N ALA A 2 18.40 22.53 -13.64
CA ALA A 2 17.49 22.42 -12.50
C ALA A 2 17.47 21.01 -11.89
N ASN A 3 17.56 20.95 -10.56
CA ASN A 3 16.89 20.01 -9.64
C ASN A 3 16.84 18.49 -9.91
N LYS A 4 17.60 17.92 -10.86
CA LYS A 4 17.58 16.46 -11.09
C LYS A 4 18.18 15.64 -9.94
N ASN A 5 19.24 16.15 -9.29
CA ASN A 5 19.94 15.39 -8.23
C ASN A 5 19.21 15.46 -6.87
N LEU A 6 18.65 16.61 -6.49
CA LEU A 6 17.85 16.76 -5.27
C LEU A 6 16.54 15.97 -5.33
N SER A 7 15.93 15.86 -6.51
CA SER A 7 14.72 15.04 -6.70
C SER A 7 15.04 13.54 -6.79
N ALA A 8 16.23 13.13 -7.22
CA ALA A 8 16.69 11.74 -7.16
C ALA A 8 16.91 11.26 -5.71
N ALA A 9 17.65 12.03 -4.90
CA ALA A 9 17.88 11.70 -3.49
C ALA A 9 16.59 11.71 -2.64
N LYS A 10 15.58 12.50 -3.05
CA LYS A 10 14.25 12.54 -2.42
C LYS A 10 13.34 11.40 -2.90
N ARG A 11 13.63 10.78 -4.06
CA ARG A 11 12.93 9.59 -4.59
C ARG A 11 13.37 8.34 -3.84
N ALA A 12 14.69 8.07 -3.80
CA ALA A 12 15.23 6.90 -3.09
C ALA A 12 14.85 6.84 -1.59
N LYS A 13 14.84 7.98 -0.89
CA LYS A 13 14.46 8.03 0.54
C LYS A 13 12.99 7.75 0.85
N ASN A 14 12.11 7.81 -0.15
CA ASN A 14 10.67 7.59 0.06
C ASN A 14 10.21 6.17 -0.29
N ASP A 15 11.09 5.35 -0.87
CA ASP A 15 10.71 4.05 -1.45
C ASP A 15 10.94 2.88 -0.46
N GLU A 16 11.49 3.14 0.75
CA GLU A 16 11.75 2.14 1.81
C GLU A 16 10.87 2.32 3.06
N PHE A 17 9.64 2.78 2.89
CA PHE A 17 8.71 2.94 4.00
C PHE A 17 7.87 1.67 4.20
N TYR A 18 8.17 0.94 5.28
CA TYR A 18 7.43 -0.27 5.62
C TYR A 18 6.12 0.07 6.34
N THR A 19 5.02 -0.41 5.78
CA THR A 19 3.68 -0.24 6.37
C THR A 19 3.59 -1.13 7.60
N GLN A 20 2.99 -0.62 8.68
CA GLN A 20 2.86 -1.39 9.92
C GLN A 20 1.78 -2.47 9.80
N TYR A 21 2.05 -3.65 10.36
CA TYR A 21 1.10 -4.76 10.42
C TYR A 21 -0.26 -4.35 11.03
N ALA A 22 -0.24 -3.58 12.12
CA ALA A 22 -1.47 -3.13 12.79
C ALA A 22 -2.33 -2.20 11.90
N ASP A 23 -1.70 -1.38 11.06
CA ASP A 23 -2.42 -0.51 10.12
C ASP A 23 -3.07 -1.34 9.00
N ILE A 24 -2.37 -2.34 8.47
CA ILE A 24 -2.91 -3.31 7.49
C ILE A 24 -4.08 -4.07 8.10
N GLN A 25 -3.90 -4.66 9.29
CA GLN A 25 -4.93 -5.43 9.97
C GLN A 25 -6.18 -4.61 10.23
N LYS A 26 -6.04 -3.39 10.73
CA LYS A 26 -7.18 -2.51 11.03
C LYS A 26 -7.97 -2.17 9.77
N GLU A 27 -7.28 -1.87 8.69
CA GLU A 27 -7.89 -1.52 7.43
C GLU A 27 -8.56 -2.74 6.76
N VAL A 28 -7.86 -3.88 6.71
CA VAL A 28 -8.37 -5.13 6.12
C VAL A 28 -9.60 -5.65 6.87
N ASN A 29 -9.58 -5.62 8.21
CA ASN A 29 -10.73 -6.04 9.03
C ASN A 29 -12.00 -5.26 8.69
N ALA A 30 -11.90 -3.99 8.32
CA ALA A 30 -13.08 -3.19 8.01
C ALA A 30 -13.80 -3.63 6.71
N TYR A 31 -13.08 -4.27 5.78
CA TYR A 31 -13.70 -4.91 4.61
C TYR A 31 -14.30 -6.27 4.97
N LEU A 32 -13.61 -7.06 5.81
CA LEU A 32 -14.11 -8.34 6.31
C LEU A 32 -15.37 -8.19 7.16
N ASP A 33 -15.45 -7.14 7.98
CA ASP A 33 -16.64 -6.81 8.78
C ASP A 33 -17.85 -6.50 7.90
N TYR A 34 -17.63 -6.01 6.68
CA TYR A 34 -18.68 -5.72 5.72
C TYR A 34 -19.04 -6.95 4.86
N ASN A 35 -18.02 -7.66 4.38
CA ASN A 35 -18.16 -8.90 3.62
C ASN A 35 -17.10 -9.91 4.10
N PRO A 36 -17.48 -10.91 4.91
CA PRO A 36 -16.55 -11.92 5.43
C PRO A 36 -15.85 -12.74 4.34
N ASP A 37 -16.44 -12.83 3.15
CA ASP A 37 -15.94 -13.64 2.03
C ASP A 37 -15.19 -12.80 0.98
N VAL A 38 -14.85 -11.54 1.30
CA VAL A 38 -14.18 -10.63 0.35
C VAL A 38 -12.90 -11.21 -0.27
N PHE A 39 -12.15 -12.02 0.49
CA PHE A 39 -10.91 -12.67 0.02
C PHE A 39 -11.07 -14.16 -0.29
N ARG A 40 -12.27 -14.75 -0.07
CA ARG A 40 -12.49 -16.19 -0.22
C ARG A 40 -12.36 -16.61 -1.69
N ASP A 41 -11.61 -17.68 -1.91
CA ASP A 41 -11.32 -18.27 -3.21
C ASP A 41 -10.65 -17.30 -4.20
N LYS A 42 -10.06 -16.20 -3.69
CA LYS A 42 -9.41 -15.17 -4.50
C LYS A 42 -7.92 -15.40 -4.66
N VAL A 43 -7.41 -14.99 -5.82
CA VAL A 43 -5.98 -14.82 -6.07
C VAL A 43 -5.60 -13.39 -5.72
N ILE A 44 -4.70 -13.22 -4.75
CA ILE A 44 -4.22 -11.91 -4.30
C ILE A 44 -2.81 -11.66 -4.82
N LEU A 45 -2.60 -10.53 -5.48
CA LEU A 45 -1.29 -10.05 -5.92
C LEU A 45 -0.82 -8.90 -5.02
N LEU A 46 0.37 -9.05 -4.47
CA LEU A 46 1.10 -8.07 -3.67
C LEU A 46 2.34 -7.61 -4.45
N PRO A 47 2.19 -6.73 -5.45
CA PRO A 47 3.35 -6.28 -6.22
C PRO A 47 4.16 -5.26 -5.41
N CYS A 48 5.44 -5.13 -5.74
CA CYS A 48 6.39 -4.23 -5.06
C CYS A 48 6.59 -4.59 -3.57
N ASP A 49 6.25 -5.82 -3.20
CA ASP A 49 6.23 -6.30 -1.83
C ASP A 49 7.33 -7.34 -1.67
N ASP A 50 8.39 -6.98 -0.94
CA ASP A 50 9.45 -7.94 -0.59
C ASP A 50 9.02 -8.73 0.65
N PRO A 51 8.67 -10.02 0.55
CA PRO A 51 8.15 -10.81 1.67
C PRO A 51 9.13 -10.96 2.83
N GLU A 52 10.42 -10.80 2.58
CA GLU A 52 11.44 -10.83 3.64
C GLU A 52 11.29 -9.64 4.61
N TRP A 53 10.64 -8.55 4.16
CA TRP A 53 10.52 -7.31 4.92
C TRP A 53 9.10 -6.76 5.04
N SER A 54 8.20 -7.17 4.15
CA SER A 54 6.87 -6.58 4.07
C SER A 54 5.85 -7.24 4.97
N ASN A 55 5.14 -6.39 5.72
CA ASN A 55 4.00 -6.79 6.51
C ASN A 55 2.76 -7.15 5.68
N PHE A 56 2.66 -6.78 4.39
CA PHE A 56 1.53 -7.21 3.55
C PHE A 56 1.59 -8.71 3.30
N THR A 57 2.71 -9.19 2.76
CA THR A 57 2.89 -10.64 2.53
C THR A 57 2.75 -11.41 3.84
N LYS A 58 3.41 -10.95 4.92
CA LYS A 58 3.28 -11.58 6.23
C LYS A 58 1.82 -11.65 6.72
N PHE A 59 1.07 -10.55 6.61
CA PHE A 59 -0.32 -10.49 7.06
C PHE A 59 -1.23 -11.45 6.29
N PHE A 60 -1.14 -11.47 4.95
CA PHE A 60 -1.99 -12.34 4.13
C PHE A 60 -1.56 -13.81 4.22
N ALA A 61 -0.26 -14.10 4.33
CA ALA A 61 0.23 -15.47 4.54
C ALA A 61 -0.22 -16.02 5.90
N GLN A 62 -0.08 -15.26 6.98
CA GLN A 62 -0.51 -15.69 8.32
C GLN A 62 -2.02 -15.90 8.46
N ASN A 63 -2.82 -15.23 7.62
CA ASN A 63 -4.28 -15.36 7.63
C ASN A 63 -4.80 -16.11 6.38
N PHE A 64 -3.93 -16.84 5.66
CA PHE A 64 -4.26 -17.46 4.38
C PHE A 64 -5.49 -18.36 4.47
N GLU A 65 -5.47 -19.32 5.41
CA GLU A 65 -6.59 -20.23 5.65
C GLU A 65 -7.81 -19.51 6.22
N ARG A 66 -7.58 -18.60 7.18
CA ARG A 66 -8.65 -17.84 7.84
C ARG A 66 -9.47 -17.04 6.84
N PHE A 67 -8.83 -16.47 5.83
CA PHE A 67 -9.47 -15.69 4.77
C PHE A 67 -9.94 -16.56 3.59
N GLY A 68 -9.61 -17.85 3.59
CA GLY A 68 -9.93 -18.78 2.51
C GLY A 68 -9.29 -18.36 1.18
N ILE A 69 -8.07 -17.82 1.22
CA ILE A 69 -7.38 -17.34 0.03
C ILE A 69 -7.01 -18.53 -0.86
N LYS A 70 -7.22 -18.40 -2.17
CA LYS A 70 -6.88 -19.47 -3.13
C LYS A 70 -5.39 -19.49 -3.46
N LYS A 71 -4.80 -18.31 -3.65
CA LYS A 71 -3.39 -18.14 -3.98
C LYS A 71 -2.92 -16.74 -3.60
N LEU A 72 -1.78 -16.66 -2.94
CA LEU A 72 -1.07 -15.41 -2.68
C LEU A 72 0.15 -15.34 -3.58
N ILE A 73 0.35 -14.19 -4.23
CA ILE A 73 1.50 -13.93 -5.09
C ILE A 73 2.11 -12.60 -4.63
N SER A 74 3.38 -12.60 -4.27
CA SER A 74 4.11 -11.38 -3.92
C SER A 74 5.29 -11.23 -4.85
N THR A 75 5.52 -10.01 -5.36
CA THR A 75 6.66 -9.74 -6.24
C THR A 75 7.45 -8.54 -5.74
N SER A 76 8.78 -8.65 -5.77
CA SER A 76 9.68 -7.59 -5.34
C SER A 76 10.51 -7.05 -6.51
N TYR A 77 10.86 -5.77 -6.42
CA TYR A 77 11.84 -5.17 -7.31
C TYR A 77 13.24 -5.72 -7.04
N ALA A 78 13.99 -5.92 -8.12
CA ALA A 78 15.43 -6.09 -8.05
C ALA A 78 16.08 -4.93 -7.33
N CYS A 79 17.14 -5.22 -6.60
CA CYS A 79 17.93 -4.22 -5.90
C CYS A 79 18.41 -3.09 -6.82
N ALA A 80 18.92 -3.44 -8.00
CA ALA A 80 19.38 -2.48 -9.00
C ALA A 80 18.26 -1.55 -9.53
N ALA A 81 17.01 -2.03 -9.55
CA ALA A 81 15.86 -1.25 -10.00
C ALA A 81 15.41 -0.18 -8.99
N LYS A 82 15.73 -0.36 -7.70
CA LYS A 82 15.44 0.61 -6.62
C LYS A 82 16.40 1.82 -6.64
N GLY A 83 17.46 1.76 -7.44
CA GLY A 83 18.42 2.85 -7.67
C GLY A 83 19.84 2.53 -7.18
N LYS A 84 20.83 3.30 -7.66
CA LYS A 84 22.27 3.02 -7.41
C LYS A 84 22.65 2.98 -5.92
N ASP A 85 22.01 3.79 -5.08
CA ASP A 85 22.31 3.85 -3.64
C ASP A 85 21.63 2.71 -2.86
N ALA A 86 20.53 2.15 -3.37
CA ALA A 86 19.79 1.06 -2.72
C ALA A 86 20.54 -0.27 -2.78
N CYS A 87 21.48 -0.41 -3.72
CA CYS A 87 22.27 -1.63 -3.91
C CYS A 87 23.65 -1.62 -3.28
N ALA A 88 24.14 -0.46 -2.87
CA ALA A 88 25.45 -0.35 -2.23
C ALA A 88 25.51 -1.08 -0.87
N ASP A 89 24.39 -1.20 -0.17
CA ASP A 89 24.26 -1.86 1.14
C ASP A 89 23.38 -3.12 1.08
N TYR A 90 23.10 -3.65 -0.11
CA TYR A 90 22.23 -4.82 -0.24
C TYR A 90 22.94 -6.08 0.24
N CYS A 91 22.47 -6.61 1.36
CA CYS A 91 22.88 -7.90 1.90
C CYS A 91 21.72 -8.87 1.72
N PRO A 92 21.87 -9.93 0.90
CA PRO A 92 20.89 -11.02 0.84
C PRO A 92 20.59 -11.52 2.26
N THR A 93 19.32 -11.77 2.57
CA THR A 93 18.98 -12.33 3.87
C THR A 93 19.56 -13.74 4.00
N LEU A 94 19.70 -14.21 5.24
CA LEU A 94 20.06 -15.61 5.49
C LEU A 94 19.09 -16.59 4.83
N PHE A 95 17.82 -16.19 4.69
CA PHE A 95 16.81 -16.96 3.97
C PHE A 95 17.17 -17.11 2.49
N GLU A 96 17.52 -16.02 1.80
CA GLU A 96 17.94 -16.07 0.40
C GLU A 96 19.28 -16.79 0.26
N TYR A 97 20.29 -16.42 1.06
CA TYR A 97 21.66 -16.93 0.94
C TYR A 97 21.76 -18.44 1.17
N ASN A 98 20.98 -18.98 2.11
CA ASN A 98 20.97 -20.41 2.42
C ASN A 98 20.07 -21.22 1.47
N SER A 99 19.36 -20.58 0.54
CA SER A 99 18.52 -21.27 -0.43
C SER A 99 19.37 -21.93 -1.51
N GLU A 100 19.01 -23.16 -1.90
CA GLU A 100 19.62 -23.83 -3.07
C GLU A 100 19.41 -23.05 -4.37
N LYS A 101 18.41 -22.16 -4.40
CA LYS A 101 18.10 -21.31 -5.55
C LYS A 101 18.95 -20.04 -5.61
N PHE A 102 19.76 -19.76 -4.59
CA PHE A 102 20.57 -18.54 -4.52
C PHE A 102 21.46 -18.40 -5.75
N ASN A 103 21.42 -17.22 -6.37
CA ASN A 103 22.28 -16.92 -7.51
C ASN A 103 22.83 -15.49 -7.38
N LYS A 104 24.16 -15.40 -7.20
CA LYS A 104 24.87 -14.15 -6.98
C LYS A 104 24.75 -13.16 -8.15
N ASP A 105 24.60 -13.64 -9.38
CA ASP A 105 24.46 -12.76 -10.55
C ASP A 105 23.02 -12.24 -10.71
N LYS A 106 22.03 -12.99 -10.19
CA LYS A 106 20.61 -12.64 -10.28
C LYS A 106 20.09 -11.82 -9.10
N THR A 107 20.65 -12.01 -7.90
CA THR A 107 20.17 -11.38 -6.66
C THR A 107 20.05 -9.84 -6.75
N GLU A 108 20.97 -9.19 -7.47
CA GLU A 108 20.94 -7.74 -7.64
C GLU A 108 20.04 -7.26 -8.80
N THR A 109 19.90 -8.08 -9.85
CA THR A 109 19.38 -7.68 -11.16
C THR A 109 17.96 -8.17 -11.45
N HIS A 110 17.55 -9.26 -10.81
CA HIS A 110 16.24 -9.87 -11.01
C HIS A 110 15.37 -9.63 -9.78
N GLY A 111 14.10 -9.33 -10.03
CA GLY A 111 13.11 -9.30 -8.97
C GLY A 111 12.88 -10.71 -8.40
N LYS A 112 12.15 -10.79 -7.30
CA LYS A 112 11.75 -12.09 -6.73
C LYS A 112 10.25 -12.24 -6.81
N ILE A 113 9.80 -13.49 -6.94
CA ILE A 113 8.40 -13.86 -6.80
C ILE A 113 8.26 -14.92 -5.73
N PHE A 114 7.27 -14.72 -4.88
CA PHE A 114 6.90 -15.62 -3.81
C PHE A 114 5.45 -16.02 -4.01
N THR A 115 5.16 -17.31 -3.84
CA THR A 115 3.82 -17.85 -4.01
C THR A 115 3.45 -18.74 -2.84
N LEU A 116 2.23 -18.56 -2.34
CA LEU A 116 1.62 -19.44 -1.34
C LEU A 116 0.35 -20.03 -1.93
N THR A 117 0.28 -21.36 -1.98
CA THR A 117 -0.86 -22.10 -2.55
C THR A 117 -1.29 -23.33 -1.76
N ARG A 118 -0.37 -23.94 -1.01
CA ARG A 118 -0.58 -25.21 -0.31
C ARG A 118 0.37 -25.30 0.87
N ASP A 119 0.07 -26.22 1.77
CA ASP A 119 0.96 -26.65 2.84
C ASP A 119 2.08 -27.50 2.20
N THR A 120 3.31 -26.98 2.27
CA THR A 120 4.51 -27.58 1.67
C THR A 120 5.33 -28.34 2.70
N ASN A 121 5.25 -27.96 3.98
CA ASN A 121 5.99 -28.60 5.07
C ASN A 121 5.18 -29.73 5.75
N HIS A 122 3.93 -29.93 5.35
CA HIS A 122 2.99 -30.94 5.84
C HIS A 122 2.68 -30.82 7.34
N ASN A 123 2.71 -29.60 7.89
CA ASN A 123 2.37 -29.35 9.30
C ASN A 123 0.86 -29.26 9.56
N GLY A 124 0.03 -29.32 8.50
CA GLY A 124 -1.42 -29.25 8.54
C GLY A 124 -2.00 -27.83 8.52
N ARG A 125 -1.19 -26.82 8.22
CA ARG A 125 -1.59 -25.41 8.10
C ARG A 125 -0.84 -24.77 6.93
N ILE A 126 -1.50 -23.86 6.22
CA ILE A 126 -0.85 -23.03 5.19
C ILE A 126 -0.46 -21.69 5.82
N ASP A 127 0.84 -21.41 5.94
CA ASP A 127 1.33 -20.16 6.51
C ASP A 127 2.56 -19.57 5.79
N ILE A 128 3.28 -18.67 6.47
CA ILE A 128 4.45 -17.98 5.91
C ILE A 128 5.61 -18.93 5.62
N ASP A 129 5.72 -20.03 6.36
CA ASP A 129 6.80 -21.01 6.22
C ASP A 129 6.61 -21.89 4.98
N ASP A 130 5.44 -21.84 4.33
CA ASP A 130 5.12 -22.51 3.07
C ASP A 130 5.33 -21.64 1.82
N LEU A 131 5.91 -20.45 1.98
CA LEU A 131 6.19 -19.56 0.85
C LEU A 131 7.26 -20.16 -0.06
N GLU A 132 6.84 -20.51 -1.28
CA GLU A 132 7.75 -20.92 -2.35
C GLU A 132 8.26 -19.68 -3.08
N TRP A 133 9.58 -19.53 -3.22
CA TRP A 133 10.17 -18.38 -3.92
C TRP A 133 11.08 -18.77 -5.09
N GLN A 134 11.22 -17.85 -6.04
CA GLN A 134 12.15 -17.92 -7.18
C GLN A 134 12.50 -16.52 -7.70
N TYR A 135 13.58 -16.41 -8.47
CA TYR A 135 13.85 -15.18 -9.24
C TYR A 135 12.84 -15.05 -10.39
N LEU A 136 12.40 -13.82 -10.63
CA LEU A 136 11.73 -13.41 -11.86
C LEU A 136 12.72 -13.40 -13.03
N ASP A 137 12.22 -13.35 -14.26
CA ASP A 137 13.07 -13.15 -15.45
C ASP A 137 13.50 -11.68 -15.59
N GLY A 138 12.66 -10.75 -15.15
CA GLY A 138 12.92 -9.32 -15.14
C GLY A 138 13.28 -8.74 -13.77
N ASP A 139 13.28 -7.42 -13.68
CA ASP A 139 13.62 -6.65 -12.48
C ASP A 139 12.45 -6.48 -11.49
N GLY A 140 11.31 -7.11 -11.75
CA GLY A 140 10.10 -7.00 -10.91
C GLY A 140 9.28 -5.72 -11.12
N ASP A 141 9.57 -4.90 -12.14
CA ASP A 141 8.75 -3.73 -12.45
C ASP A 141 7.32 -4.10 -12.80
N PHE A 142 6.34 -3.51 -12.11
CA PHE A 142 4.92 -3.73 -12.37
C PHE A 142 4.50 -3.45 -13.82
N ARG A 143 5.28 -2.62 -14.53
CA ARG A 143 5.03 -2.29 -15.94
C ARG A 143 5.47 -3.39 -16.90
N SER A 144 6.29 -4.33 -16.46
CA SER A 144 6.77 -5.45 -17.27
C SER A 144 5.63 -6.40 -17.65
N ASP A 145 5.79 -7.11 -18.77
CA ASP A 145 4.79 -8.07 -19.23
C ASP A 145 4.68 -9.29 -18.32
N GLU A 146 5.77 -9.64 -17.64
CA GLU A 146 5.80 -10.70 -16.62
C GLU A 146 4.86 -10.37 -15.45
N ILE A 147 4.96 -9.17 -14.87
CA ILE A 147 4.09 -8.76 -13.76
C ILE A 147 2.65 -8.49 -14.23
N LYS A 148 2.45 -7.98 -15.47
CA LYS A 148 1.10 -7.85 -16.04
C LYS A 148 0.40 -9.21 -16.19
N LYS A 149 1.11 -10.26 -16.63
CA LYS A 149 0.54 -11.61 -16.68
C LYS A 149 0.07 -12.07 -15.31
N LEU A 150 0.87 -11.84 -14.26
CA LEU A 150 0.46 -12.15 -12.88
C LEU A 150 -0.78 -11.36 -12.46
N ARG A 151 -0.80 -10.04 -12.73
CA ARG A 151 -1.95 -9.16 -12.48
C ARG A 151 -3.23 -9.67 -13.14
N ASP A 152 -3.12 -10.13 -14.38
CA ASP A 152 -4.28 -10.58 -15.15
C ASP A 152 -4.87 -11.88 -14.56
N THR A 153 -4.03 -12.72 -13.92
CA THR A 153 -4.48 -13.91 -13.15
C THR A 153 -5.02 -13.59 -11.75
N ALA A 154 -4.73 -12.40 -11.21
CA ALA A 154 -5.16 -12.02 -9.87
C ALA A 154 -6.61 -11.52 -9.87
N ASP A 155 -7.28 -11.62 -8.72
CA ASP A 155 -8.60 -11.02 -8.48
C ASP A 155 -8.47 -9.70 -7.71
N ILE A 156 -7.51 -9.63 -6.79
CA ILE A 156 -7.30 -8.50 -5.90
C ILE A 156 -5.83 -8.09 -5.89
N ILE A 157 -5.56 -6.78 -5.94
CA ILE A 157 -4.21 -6.20 -5.86
C ILE A 157 -4.07 -5.41 -4.55
N VAL A 158 -3.13 -5.77 -3.69
CA VAL A 158 -2.93 -5.09 -2.40
C VAL A 158 -1.47 -4.70 -2.21
N THR A 159 -1.15 -3.41 -2.01
CA THR A 159 0.25 -3.00 -1.81
C THR A 159 0.40 -1.56 -1.29
N ASN A 160 1.60 -1.22 -0.82
CA ASN A 160 2.08 0.15 -0.71
C ASN A 160 3.00 0.46 -1.91
N PRO A 161 2.46 0.98 -3.04
CA PRO A 161 3.28 1.23 -4.22
C PRO A 161 4.26 2.38 -3.96
N PRO A 162 5.39 2.46 -4.70
CA PRO A 162 6.28 3.60 -4.63
C PRO A 162 5.53 4.91 -4.87
N PHE A 163 5.59 5.84 -3.91
CA PHE A 163 4.80 7.08 -3.98
C PHE A 163 5.16 7.93 -5.20
N SER A 164 6.40 7.82 -5.66
CA SER A 164 6.90 8.49 -6.87
C SER A 164 6.21 7.99 -8.15
N LEU A 165 5.75 6.74 -8.17
CA LEU A 165 5.10 6.08 -9.30
C LEU A 165 3.58 5.94 -9.13
N PHE A 166 3.00 6.47 -8.05
CA PHE A 166 1.59 6.26 -7.70
C PHE A 166 0.60 6.49 -8.85
N ARG A 167 0.77 7.55 -9.65
CA ARG A 167 -0.14 7.82 -10.79
C ARG A 167 -0.06 6.74 -11.88
N GLN A 168 1.14 6.29 -12.20
CA GLN A 168 1.36 5.22 -13.18
C GLN A 168 0.86 3.89 -12.63
N PHE A 169 1.10 3.64 -11.34
CA PHE A 169 0.64 2.44 -10.65
C PHE A 169 -0.89 2.39 -10.60
N LEU A 170 -1.55 3.50 -10.26
CA LEU A 170 -3.01 3.58 -10.21
C LEU A 170 -3.61 3.33 -11.59
N ALA A 171 -3.08 3.94 -12.65
CA ALA A 171 -3.54 3.67 -14.02
C ALA A 171 -3.41 2.17 -14.35
N TRP A 172 -2.27 1.57 -14.03
CA TRP A 172 -2.02 0.13 -14.22
C TRP A 172 -2.99 -0.78 -13.46
N VAL A 173 -3.41 -0.39 -12.24
CA VAL A 173 -4.42 -1.10 -11.45
C VAL A 173 -5.82 -0.91 -12.06
N ILE A 174 -6.20 0.32 -12.41
CA ILE A 174 -7.53 0.61 -12.95
C ILE A 174 -7.76 -0.08 -14.29
N ASP A 175 -6.75 -0.10 -15.17
CA ASP A 175 -6.82 -0.78 -16.47
C ASP A 175 -7.09 -2.29 -16.36
N SER A 176 -6.69 -2.90 -15.23
CA SER A 176 -6.87 -4.33 -14.98
C SER A 176 -8.29 -4.72 -14.56
N LYS A 177 -9.13 -3.74 -14.20
CA LYS A 177 -10.49 -3.94 -13.67
C LYS A 177 -10.56 -4.92 -12.49
N LYS A 178 -9.47 -5.07 -11.75
CA LYS A 178 -9.39 -5.90 -10.54
C LYS A 178 -9.88 -5.12 -9.32
N GLN A 179 -10.17 -5.83 -8.25
CA GLN A 179 -10.31 -5.18 -6.96
C GLN A 179 -8.93 -4.78 -6.44
N PHE A 180 -8.84 -3.72 -5.65
CA PHE A 180 -7.55 -3.29 -5.10
C PHE A 180 -7.67 -2.59 -3.76
N LEU A 181 -6.58 -2.62 -3.00
CA LEU A 181 -6.37 -1.86 -1.78
C LEU A 181 -4.93 -1.36 -1.76
N ILE A 182 -4.73 -0.06 -1.98
CA ILE A 182 -3.39 0.51 -2.13
C ILE A 182 -3.19 1.74 -1.25
N ILE A 183 -1.96 1.99 -0.82
CA ILE A 183 -1.63 3.23 -0.10
C ILE A 183 -1.17 4.30 -1.10
N GLY A 184 -1.61 5.53 -0.89
CA GLY A 184 -1.14 6.68 -1.65
C GLY A 184 -1.16 7.95 -0.82
N ASN A 185 -0.66 9.06 -1.38
CA ASN A 185 -0.72 10.35 -0.71
C ASN A 185 -2.16 10.90 -0.71
N LYS A 186 -2.60 11.50 0.40
CA LYS A 186 -3.94 12.14 0.52
C LYS A 186 -4.21 13.17 -0.57
N ASN A 187 -3.19 13.91 -1.00
CA ASN A 187 -3.33 14.92 -2.05
C ASN A 187 -3.72 14.31 -3.40
N CYS A 188 -3.54 13.00 -3.60
CA CYS A 188 -3.95 12.32 -4.83
C CYS A 188 -5.47 12.35 -5.04
N ILE A 189 -6.29 12.53 -4.00
CA ILE A 189 -7.75 12.56 -4.10
C ILE A 189 -8.23 13.64 -5.10
N THR A 190 -7.56 14.79 -5.14
CA THR A 190 -7.95 15.93 -6.00
C THR A 190 -7.27 15.91 -7.36
N TYR A 191 -6.47 14.90 -7.67
CA TYR A 191 -5.77 14.84 -8.96
C TYR A 191 -6.76 14.64 -10.09
N LYS A 192 -6.43 15.21 -11.26
CA LYS A 192 -7.26 15.18 -12.47
C LYS A 192 -7.61 13.75 -12.90
N GLU A 193 -6.72 12.80 -12.65
CA GLU A 193 -6.88 11.39 -13.01
C GLU A 193 -7.64 10.58 -11.95
N VAL A 194 -7.69 11.05 -10.70
CA VAL A 194 -8.26 10.31 -9.56
C VAL A 194 -9.67 10.77 -9.23
N PHE A 195 -9.89 12.09 -9.17
CA PHE A 195 -11.19 12.64 -8.80
C PHE A 195 -12.34 12.17 -9.71
N PRO A 196 -12.18 12.06 -11.05
CA PRO A 196 -13.22 11.50 -11.90
C PRO A 196 -13.61 10.07 -11.53
N LEU A 197 -12.65 9.22 -11.11
CA LEU A 197 -12.92 7.85 -10.66
C LEU A 197 -13.71 7.84 -9.35
N ILE A 198 -13.43 8.77 -8.45
CA ILE A 198 -14.21 8.96 -7.21
C ILE A 198 -15.63 9.40 -7.56
N LYS A 199 -15.76 10.42 -8.41
CA LYS A 199 -17.05 10.97 -8.84
C LYS A 199 -17.91 9.93 -9.56
N SER A 200 -17.31 9.06 -10.38
CA SER A 200 -17.99 7.98 -11.09
C SER A 200 -18.16 6.71 -10.26
N ASN A 201 -17.80 6.75 -8.97
CA ASN A 201 -17.95 5.65 -8.03
C ASN A 201 -17.16 4.38 -8.40
N GLN A 202 -16.00 4.55 -9.03
CA GLN A 202 -15.09 3.46 -9.41
C GLN A 202 -13.91 3.29 -8.43
N LEU A 203 -13.68 4.28 -7.57
CA LEU A 203 -12.61 4.32 -6.58
C LEU A 203 -13.06 5.15 -5.38
N TRP A 204 -12.68 4.78 -4.17
CA TRP A 204 -12.89 5.55 -2.95
C TRP A 204 -11.69 5.46 -2.02
N VAL A 205 -11.73 6.27 -0.96
CA VAL A 205 -10.76 6.16 0.14
C VAL A 205 -11.19 5.06 1.09
N GLY A 206 -10.21 4.39 1.70
CA GLY A 206 -10.45 3.37 2.71
C GLY A 206 -10.97 3.93 4.03
N THR A 207 -10.90 3.12 5.09
CA THR A 207 -11.57 3.40 6.35
C THR A 207 -10.77 4.28 7.31
N MET A 208 -9.48 4.44 7.05
CA MET A 208 -8.59 5.32 7.82
C MET A 208 -9.10 6.77 7.83
N PRO A 209 -9.26 7.42 9.02
CA PRO A 209 -9.74 8.79 9.06
C PRO A 209 -8.74 9.80 8.47
N MET A 210 -9.24 10.81 7.74
CA MET A 210 -8.42 11.83 7.06
C MET A 210 -7.46 12.60 7.98
N GLY A 211 -7.80 12.73 9.26
CA GLY A 211 -6.97 13.41 10.28
C GLY A 211 -5.77 12.60 10.79
N PHE A 212 -5.68 11.31 10.44
CA PHE A 212 -4.57 10.44 10.85
C PHE A 212 -3.52 10.38 9.76
N ASP A 213 -2.25 10.24 10.12
CA ASP A 213 -1.17 9.99 9.16
C ASP A 213 -0.64 8.58 9.34
N ILE A 214 -0.17 8.00 8.24
CA ILE A 214 0.46 6.68 8.28
C ILE A 214 1.86 6.86 8.84
N LEU A 215 2.22 5.98 9.76
CA LEU A 215 3.53 5.92 10.37
C LEU A 215 4.27 4.73 9.81
N PHE A 216 5.43 4.97 9.24
CA PHE A 216 6.25 3.95 8.60
C PHE A 216 7.47 3.62 9.44
N ASP A 217 7.81 2.34 9.46
CA ASP A 217 9.12 1.90 9.91
C ASP A 217 10.19 2.38 8.94
N VAL A 218 11.30 2.85 9.50
CA VAL A 218 12.44 3.37 8.75
C VAL A 218 13.74 2.78 9.26
N PRO A 219 14.74 2.60 8.39
CA PRO A 219 16.10 2.23 8.81
C PRO A 219 16.74 3.26 9.77
N ASP A 220 17.69 2.82 10.58
CA ASP A 220 18.30 3.62 11.65
C ASP A 220 19.03 4.88 11.14
N ASN A 221 19.65 4.81 9.96
CA ASN A 221 20.29 5.96 9.32
C ASN A 221 19.25 7.05 8.97
N VAL A 222 18.09 6.65 8.43
CA VAL A 222 16.97 7.54 8.12
C VAL A 222 16.37 8.12 9.41
N ALA A 223 16.20 7.30 10.45
CA ALA A 223 15.73 7.75 11.75
C ALA A 223 16.60 8.87 12.34
N LYS A 224 17.94 8.68 12.34
CA LYS A 224 18.91 9.69 12.81
C LYS A 224 18.84 10.97 12.00
N GLU A 225 18.72 10.87 10.67
CA GLU A 225 18.55 12.05 9.82
C GLU A 225 17.25 12.82 10.12
N LEU A 226 16.15 12.10 10.35
CA LEU A 226 14.84 12.70 10.64
C LEU A 226 14.89 13.50 11.94
N ILE A 227 15.48 12.93 13.00
CA ILE A 227 15.66 13.63 14.29
C ILE A 227 16.52 14.89 14.11
N LYS A 228 17.60 14.81 13.33
CA LYS A 228 18.52 15.94 13.11
C LYS A 228 17.87 17.08 12.33
N LYS A 229 17.03 16.77 11.34
CA LYS A 229 16.50 17.78 10.39
C LYS A 229 15.14 18.33 10.78
N TYR A 230 14.35 17.59 11.55
CA TYR A 230 12.94 17.91 11.79
C TYR A 230 12.62 17.91 13.28
N LYS A 231 11.56 18.63 13.66
CA LYS A 231 11.00 18.55 15.00
C LYS A 231 10.08 17.35 15.13
N GLU A 232 10.05 16.70 16.29
CA GLU A 232 9.12 15.62 16.57
C GLU A 232 7.67 16.08 16.31
N GLY A 233 6.86 15.18 15.76
CA GLY A 233 5.49 15.43 15.36
C GLY A 233 5.36 15.97 13.93
N SER A 234 6.41 16.49 13.29
CA SER A 234 6.34 17.00 11.91
C SER A 234 6.51 15.90 10.86
N LYS A 235 7.74 15.41 10.65
CA LYS A 235 8.09 14.34 9.70
C LYS A 235 8.33 12.99 10.34
N TYR A 236 8.35 12.93 11.67
CA TYR A 236 8.46 11.68 12.42
C TYR A 236 7.71 11.77 13.75
N ARG A 237 7.50 10.62 14.39
CA ARG A 237 7.07 10.48 15.78
C ARG A 237 7.87 9.38 16.46
N ILE A 238 8.03 9.46 17.77
CA ILE A 238 8.63 8.37 18.55
C ILE A 238 7.50 7.55 19.17
N ILE A 239 7.47 6.25 18.89
CA ILE A 239 6.51 5.30 19.45
C ILE A 239 7.30 4.11 19.99
N ASN A 240 7.10 3.76 21.26
CA ASN A 240 7.80 2.66 21.92
C ASN A 240 9.33 2.73 21.73
N ASN A 241 9.91 3.93 21.92
CA ASN A 241 11.33 4.23 21.74
C ASN A 241 11.88 4.00 20.31
N LYS A 242 11.01 3.84 19.30
CA LYS A 242 11.40 3.77 17.89
C LYS A 242 10.90 4.99 17.11
N VAL A 243 11.78 5.55 16.29
CA VAL A 243 11.44 6.65 15.37
C VAL A 243 10.65 6.08 14.20
N LYS A 244 9.47 6.65 13.94
CA LYS A 244 8.62 6.30 12.80
C LYS A 244 8.49 7.50 11.87
N ALA A 245 8.67 7.32 10.57
CA ALA A 245 8.42 8.39 9.61
C ALA A 245 6.92 8.65 9.48
N ARG A 246 6.53 9.92 9.46
CA ARG A 246 5.14 10.35 9.29
C ARG A 246 4.92 10.75 7.84
N ALA A 247 3.98 10.09 7.17
CA ALA A 247 3.54 10.51 5.85
C ALA A 247 2.02 10.74 5.79
N SER A 248 1.62 11.71 4.98
CA SER A 248 0.23 12.01 4.65
C SER A 248 -0.35 10.97 3.70
N GLY A 249 -0.25 9.69 4.08
CA GLY A 249 -0.78 8.55 3.36
C GLY A 249 -2.27 8.31 3.69
N ILE A 250 -2.97 7.68 2.76
CA ILE A 250 -4.31 7.13 2.91
C ILE A 250 -4.47 5.89 2.02
N TRP A 251 -5.43 5.05 2.36
CA TRP A 251 -5.85 3.92 1.54
C TRP A 251 -6.76 4.37 0.40
N PHE A 252 -6.53 3.83 -0.79
CA PHE A 252 -7.37 3.92 -1.97
C PHE A 252 -7.82 2.52 -2.35
N THR A 253 -9.10 2.36 -2.66
CA THR A 253 -9.69 1.05 -2.91
C THR A 253 -10.94 1.16 -3.77
N ASN A 254 -11.36 0.03 -4.34
CA ASN A 254 -12.69 -0.19 -4.90
C ASN A 254 -13.39 -1.41 -4.24
N ILE A 255 -12.91 -1.82 -3.05
CA ILE A 255 -13.50 -2.87 -2.24
C ILE A 255 -14.49 -2.23 -1.26
N GLU A 256 -15.70 -2.79 -1.21
CA GLU A 256 -16.77 -2.22 -0.38
C GLU A 256 -16.49 -2.42 1.12
N HIS A 257 -16.82 -1.41 1.91
CA HIS A 257 -16.63 -1.42 3.36
C HIS A 257 -17.78 -0.71 4.08
N GLY A 258 -18.04 -1.09 5.34
CA GLY A 258 -19.23 -0.63 6.07
C GLY A 258 -19.35 0.89 6.19
N LYS A 259 -18.24 1.61 6.38
CA LYS A 259 -18.26 3.09 6.47
C LYS A 259 -18.84 3.77 5.23
N ARG A 260 -18.71 3.17 4.05
CA ARG A 260 -19.18 3.73 2.77
C ARG A 260 -20.70 3.69 2.65
N HIS A 261 -21.32 2.72 3.29
CA HIS A 261 -22.78 2.54 3.33
C HIS A 261 -23.40 3.10 4.62
N LYS A 262 -22.59 3.74 5.47
CA LYS A 262 -23.10 4.40 6.66
C LYS A 262 -23.82 5.68 6.25
N HIS A 263 -25.14 5.71 6.47
CA HIS A 263 -25.92 6.92 6.27
C HIS A 263 -25.41 8.05 7.16
N ILE A 264 -25.21 9.21 6.54
CA ILE A 264 -24.88 10.45 7.23
C ILE A 264 -26.20 11.10 7.61
N THR A 265 -26.44 11.28 8.91
CA THR A 265 -27.56 12.08 9.38
C THR A 265 -27.30 13.54 9.01
N LEU A 266 -28.09 14.06 8.09
CA LEU A 266 -28.05 15.46 7.69
C LEU A 266 -29.16 16.21 8.42
N MET A 267 -28.92 17.49 8.67
CA MET A 267 -29.98 18.41 9.11
C MET A 267 -30.82 18.82 7.90
N THR A 268 -32.10 19.14 8.14
CA THR A 268 -32.91 19.83 7.14
C THR A 268 -32.27 21.18 6.79
N MET A 269 -32.61 21.75 5.63
CA MET A 269 -32.11 23.08 5.26
C MET A 269 -32.52 24.13 6.31
N ASP A 270 -33.75 24.05 6.81
CA ASP A 270 -34.29 24.96 7.82
C ASP A 270 -33.54 24.87 9.14
N ASP A 271 -33.27 23.64 9.61
CA ASP A 271 -32.49 23.43 10.83
C ASP A 271 -31.04 23.90 10.63
N ASN A 272 -30.44 23.62 9.47
CA ASN A 272 -29.08 24.06 9.19
C ASN A 272 -28.98 25.60 9.23
N ILE A 273 -29.91 26.32 8.58
CA ILE A 273 -29.98 27.78 8.63
C ILE A 273 -30.13 28.27 10.07
N LYS A 274 -31.07 27.70 10.83
CA LYS A 274 -31.35 28.08 12.22
C LYS A 274 -30.14 27.93 13.14
N PHE A 275 -29.38 26.83 12.98
CA PHE A 275 -28.24 26.50 13.85
C PHE A 275 -26.88 26.89 13.26
N SER A 276 -26.83 27.45 12.04
CA SER A 276 -25.59 27.83 11.35
C SER A 276 -24.73 28.75 12.21
N LYS A 277 -23.40 28.60 12.21
CA LYS A 277 -22.50 29.52 12.92
C LYS A 277 -22.29 30.85 12.17
N HIS A 278 -22.72 30.92 10.91
CA HIS A 278 -22.56 32.10 10.07
C HIS A 278 -23.85 32.94 10.09
N ILE A 279 -23.73 34.19 10.51
CA ILE A 279 -24.89 35.10 10.65
C ILE A 279 -25.55 35.40 9.31
N GLU A 280 -24.78 35.47 8.24
CA GLU A 280 -25.27 35.68 6.87
C GLU A 280 -26.18 34.53 6.43
N ILE A 281 -25.82 33.28 6.76
CA ILE A 281 -26.65 32.10 6.44
C ILE A 281 -27.94 32.13 7.25
N ARG A 282 -27.89 32.50 8.55
CA ARG A 282 -29.09 32.63 9.41
C ARG A 282 -30.11 33.64 8.87
N ASN A 283 -29.62 34.74 8.29
CA ASN A 283 -30.46 35.88 7.91
C ASN A 283 -30.87 35.86 6.42
N ILE A 284 -29.96 35.43 5.54
CA ILE A 284 -30.08 35.55 4.08
C ILE A 284 -30.27 34.17 3.42
N GLY A 285 -29.89 33.09 4.12
CA GLY A 285 -29.87 31.74 3.56
C GLY A 285 -28.63 31.47 2.70
N TYR A 286 -28.63 30.33 2.00
CA TYR A 286 -27.56 29.95 1.10
C TYR A 286 -27.72 30.61 -0.28
N GLN A 287 -26.61 31.06 -0.87
CA GLN A 287 -26.58 31.54 -2.25
C GLN A 287 -27.03 30.43 -3.21
N LYS A 288 -27.91 30.78 -4.15
CA LYS A 288 -28.25 29.91 -5.29
C LYS A 288 -27.30 30.24 -6.43
N TYR A 289 -26.68 29.21 -6.99
CA TYR A 289 -25.89 29.33 -8.21
C TYR A 289 -26.75 28.81 -9.36
N ASP A 290 -26.84 29.59 -10.44
CA ASP A 290 -27.48 29.22 -11.71
C ASP A 290 -26.56 28.31 -12.56
#